data_AF-A0A952TT03-F1
#
_entry.id   AF-A0A952TT03-F1
#
_cell.length_a   1.000
_cell.length_b   1.000
_cell.length_c   1.000
_cell.angle_alpha   90.00
_cell.angle_beta   90.00
_cell.angle_gamma   90.00
#
_symmetry.space_group_name_H-M   'P 1'
#
loop_
_entity.id
_entity.type
_entity.pdbx_description
1 polymer ?
#
loop_
_entity_poly.entity_id
_entity_poly.type
_entity_poly.pdbx_seq_one_letter_code
_entity_poly.pdbx_strand_id
1 'polypeptide(L)'
;MKRLKSKHSNNLILYFSSLLLGVVVCSCAKPPDDPTANGASRYLYMSSGMCQAGSNTTFTTLTASNRVIRINLNTGLTDSILADYNSPPATTGDSPVGIAPFDSDNIMVVIERSGARRLEKVPKSAYATRIPFSNDTTSALTNTLLGMVKTPDNGYIISRTNGTAKISSSGLTQVATFMTNNPGGSCGTANNKYAALAATSFGHLFFANSAASNNKIGIIKNSGSTCLGGLAAPSATAFPSAAVFIPGYEQIIVAYAG
;
A
#
# COMPACT_ATOMS: atom_id res chain seq x y z
N MET A 1 62.01 -45.23 -27.03
CA MET A 1 63.18 -45.99 -26.52
C MET A 1 64.37 -45.04 -26.37
N LYS A 2 64.59 -44.44 -25.18
CA LYS A 2 65.90 -44.10 -24.60
C LYS A 2 65.70 -43.39 -23.26
N ARG A 3 66.34 -43.96 -22.24
CA ARG A 3 66.42 -43.55 -20.83
C ARG A 3 67.25 -42.27 -20.69
N LEU A 4 66.96 -41.51 -19.64
CA LEU A 4 68.01 -40.89 -18.80
C LEU A 4 67.61 -41.09 -17.32
N LYS A 5 68.47 -41.80 -16.58
CA LYS A 5 68.50 -41.85 -15.11
C LYS A 5 69.42 -40.71 -14.65
N SER A 6 69.19 -40.13 -13.46
CA SER A 6 70.15 -40.20 -12.33
C SER A 6 69.87 -39.19 -11.19
N LYS A 7 69.83 -39.76 -9.99
CA LYS A 7 70.30 -39.32 -8.65
C LYS A 7 69.59 -38.26 -7.81
N HIS A 8 69.45 -38.67 -6.54
CA HIS A 8 68.96 -38.03 -5.32
C HIS A 8 69.66 -36.72 -4.93
N SER A 9 68.92 -35.88 -4.20
CA SER A 9 69.32 -35.41 -2.86
C SER A 9 68.11 -34.82 -2.13
N ASN A 10 67.94 -35.25 -0.88
CA ASN A 10 67.02 -34.67 0.11
C ASN A 10 67.28 -33.18 0.32
N ASN A 11 66.21 -32.40 0.57
CA ASN A 11 66.13 -31.47 1.71
C ASN A 11 64.71 -30.88 1.82
N LEU A 12 63.99 -31.43 2.80
CA LEU A 12 63.19 -30.73 3.80
C LEU A 12 63.12 -29.19 3.64
N ILE A 13 61.92 -28.65 3.44
CA ILE A 13 61.35 -27.46 4.11
C ILE A 13 59.83 -27.51 3.88
N LEU A 14 59.10 -27.87 4.93
CA LEU A 14 57.64 -27.76 5.04
C LEU A 14 57.31 -26.28 5.32
N TYR A 15 56.74 -25.56 4.35
CA TYR A 15 56.06 -24.30 4.63
C TYR A 15 54.59 -24.60 4.98
N PHE A 16 54.33 -24.72 6.27
CA PHE A 16 52.97 -24.65 6.84
C PHE A 16 52.49 -23.19 6.74
N SER A 17 51.84 -22.84 5.64
CA SER A 17 51.06 -21.61 5.55
C SER A 17 49.67 -21.88 6.12
N SER A 18 49.49 -21.53 7.39
CA SER A 18 48.21 -21.51 8.10
C SER A 18 47.35 -20.38 7.53
N LEU A 19 46.53 -20.69 6.53
CA LEU A 19 45.45 -19.81 6.08
C LEU A 19 44.30 -19.92 7.11
N LEU A 20 44.29 -19.02 8.10
CA LEU A 20 43.14 -18.83 8.98
C LEU A 20 41.95 -18.36 8.13
N LEU A 21 41.00 -19.26 7.90
CA LEU A 21 39.68 -18.94 7.37
C LEU A 21 38.89 -18.26 8.50
N GLY A 22 39.02 -16.94 8.60
CA GLY A 22 38.17 -16.11 9.45
C GLY A 22 36.75 -16.10 8.89
N VAL A 23 35.90 -17.00 9.36
CA VAL A 23 34.45 -16.90 9.17
C VAL A 23 33.98 -15.69 9.95
N VAL A 24 33.91 -14.53 9.28
CA VAL A 24 33.16 -13.38 9.77
C VAL A 24 31.69 -13.78 9.69
N VAL A 25 31.18 -14.33 10.79
CA VAL A 25 29.76 -14.34 11.08
C VAL A 25 29.32 -12.87 11.09
N CYS A 26 28.72 -12.43 9.99
CA CYS A 26 27.91 -11.23 9.97
C CYS A 26 26.71 -11.53 10.88
N SER A 27 26.87 -11.29 12.18
CA SER A 27 25.73 -11.18 13.07
C SER A 27 24.90 -10.04 12.52
N CYS A 28 23.69 -10.34 12.02
CA CYS A 28 22.67 -9.33 11.88
C CYS A 28 22.54 -8.67 13.24
N ALA A 29 23.15 -7.50 13.40
CA ALA A 29 22.87 -6.66 14.54
C ALA A 29 21.36 -6.47 14.51
N LYS A 30 20.69 -6.91 15.58
CA LYS A 30 19.32 -6.51 15.84
C LYS A 30 19.28 -4.98 15.61
N PRO A 31 18.34 -4.44 14.83
CA PRO A 31 18.17 -3.00 14.76
C PRO A 31 18.19 -2.48 16.20
N PRO A 32 18.93 -1.40 16.51
CA PRO A 32 19.01 -0.90 17.88
C PRO A 32 17.60 -0.90 18.46
N ASP A 33 17.43 -1.59 19.59
CA ASP A 33 16.18 -1.52 20.33
C ASP A 33 15.88 -0.04 20.48
N ASP A 34 14.75 0.39 19.88
CA ASP A 34 14.24 1.75 19.99
C ASP A 34 14.43 2.11 21.46
N PRO A 35 15.21 3.16 21.79
CA PRO A 35 15.41 3.53 23.18
C PRO A 35 14.01 3.62 23.77
N THR A 36 13.81 3.04 24.97
CA THR A 36 12.57 3.19 25.74
C THR A 36 12.35 4.67 25.96
N ALA A 37 11.79 5.31 24.95
CA ALA A 37 11.37 6.66 24.99
C ALA A 37 10.17 6.60 25.91
N ASN A 38 10.21 7.42 26.94
CA ASN A 38 8.99 8.02 27.45
C ASN A 38 8.42 8.91 26.32
N GLY A 39 8.09 8.28 25.20
CA GLY A 39 7.98 8.85 23.88
C GLY A 39 6.53 9.05 23.55
N ALA A 40 6.24 10.18 22.90
CA ALA A 40 4.91 10.48 22.40
C ALA A 40 4.29 9.23 21.78
N SER A 41 3.09 8.87 22.25
CA SER A 41 2.37 7.69 21.78
C SER A 41 2.33 7.68 20.25
N ARG A 42 2.78 6.58 19.64
CA ARG A 42 2.63 6.34 18.21
C ARG A 42 1.25 5.77 17.95
N TYR A 43 0.61 6.18 16.85
CA TYR A 43 -0.74 5.75 16.52
C TYR A 43 -0.84 5.17 15.12
N LEU A 44 -1.60 4.09 14.99
CA LEU A 44 -2.08 3.57 13.72
C LEU A 44 -3.52 4.04 13.50
N TYR A 45 -3.80 4.54 12.31
CA TYR A 45 -5.14 4.91 11.89
C TYR A 45 -5.68 3.81 10.99
N MET A 46 -6.94 3.45 11.16
CA MET A 46 -7.56 2.37 10.40
C MET A 46 -9.00 2.72 10.05
N SER A 47 -9.38 2.48 8.79
CA SER A 47 -10.78 2.42 8.37
C SER A 47 -11.27 0.99 8.34
N SER A 48 -12.47 0.76 8.86
CA SER A 48 -13.27 -0.44 8.65
C SER A 48 -14.51 -0.05 7.85
N GLY A 49 -14.68 -0.63 6.68
CA GLY A 49 -15.81 -0.37 5.79
C GLY A 49 -15.89 -1.46 4.72
N MET A 50 -16.47 -1.14 3.58
CA MET A 50 -16.56 -2.05 2.45
C MET A 50 -15.16 -2.48 2.03
N CYS A 51 -14.97 -3.80 1.90
CA CYS A 51 -13.73 -4.38 1.39
C CYS A 51 -14.01 -5.02 0.03
N GLN A 52 -13.17 -4.70 -0.95
CA GLN A 52 -13.32 -5.17 -2.34
C GLN A 52 -12.12 -6.02 -2.79
N ALA A 53 -11.42 -6.65 -1.84
CA ALA A 53 -10.28 -7.50 -2.13
C ALA A 53 -10.75 -8.89 -2.57
N GLY A 54 -10.65 -9.18 -3.88
CA GLY A 54 -10.98 -10.49 -4.44
C GLY A 54 -12.48 -10.82 -4.40
N SER A 55 -12.79 -12.11 -4.48
CA SER A 55 -14.15 -12.66 -4.33
C SER A 55 -14.43 -13.27 -2.95
N ASN A 56 -13.42 -13.27 -2.06
CA ASN A 56 -13.45 -13.90 -0.73
C ASN A 56 -13.85 -12.95 0.41
N THR A 57 -14.02 -11.64 0.15
CA THR A 57 -14.49 -10.69 1.17
C THR A 57 -15.99 -10.41 1.04
N THR A 58 -16.75 -10.54 2.14
CA THR A 58 -18.20 -10.31 2.21
C THR A 58 -18.59 -8.99 2.89
N PHE A 59 -17.60 -8.11 3.15
CA PHE A 59 -17.85 -6.84 3.83
C PHE A 59 -18.49 -5.83 2.89
N THR A 60 -19.77 -5.56 3.14
CA THR A 60 -20.59 -4.56 2.46
C THR A 60 -20.77 -3.35 3.36
N THR A 61 -21.40 -2.30 2.85
CA THR A 61 -21.80 -1.15 3.68
C THR A 61 -22.76 -1.53 4.82
N LEU A 62 -23.44 -2.68 4.73
CA LEU A 62 -24.37 -3.15 5.75
C LEU A 62 -23.73 -4.08 6.79
N THR A 63 -22.63 -4.74 6.43
CA THR A 63 -21.98 -5.77 7.26
C THR A 63 -20.65 -5.33 7.86
N ALA A 64 -20.06 -4.23 7.37
CA ALA A 64 -18.85 -3.65 7.95
C ALA A 64 -19.15 -2.79 9.18
N SER A 65 -18.12 -2.53 10.00
CA SER A 65 -18.26 -1.65 11.17
C SER A 65 -18.43 -0.17 10.79
N ASN A 66 -18.05 0.23 9.58
CA ASN A 66 -18.14 1.60 9.04
C ASN A 66 -17.55 2.66 9.99
N ARG A 67 -16.30 2.46 10.41
CA ARG A 67 -15.62 3.33 11.39
C ARG A 67 -14.22 3.69 10.94
N VAL A 68 -13.77 4.83 11.40
CA VAL A 68 -12.35 5.21 11.38
C VAL A 68 -11.88 5.31 12.80
N ILE A 69 -10.88 4.51 13.16
CA ILE A 69 -10.37 4.38 14.51
C ILE A 69 -8.89 4.70 14.58
N ARG A 70 -8.45 5.04 15.79
CA ARG A 70 -7.06 5.22 16.18
C ARG A 70 -6.66 4.10 17.14
N ILE A 71 -5.57 3.41 16.85
CA ILE A 71 -4.99 2.36 17.67
C ILE A 71 -3.68 2.89 18.26
N ASN A 72 -3.50 2.78 19.57
CA ASN A 72 -2.24 3.12 20.23
C ASN A 72 -1.24 1.99 19.97
N LEU A 73 -0.12 2.30 19.33
CA LEU A 73 0.88 1.30 18.95
C LEU A 73 1.71 0.78 20.14
N ASN A 74 1.70 1.48 21.28
CA ASN A 74 2.37 1.02 22.48
C ASN A 74 1.53 -0.04 23.21
N THR A 75 0.20 0.07 23.17
CA THR A 75 -0.71 -0.88 23.85
C THR A 75 -1.35 -1.90 22.91
N GLY A 76 -1.37 -1.61 21.61
CA GLY A 76 -2.13 -2.38 20.61
C GLY A 76 -3.64 -2.23 20.72
N LEU A 77 -4.14 -1.37 21.62
CA LEU A 77 -5.57 -1.20 21.87
C LEU A 77 -6.14 -0.04 21.06
N THR A 78 -7.44 -0.13 20.74
CA THR A 78 -8.19 1.00 20.22
C THR A 78 -8.18 2.11 21.25
N ASP A 79 -7.59 3.24 20.86
CA ASP A 79 -7.51 4.45 21.68
C ASP A 79 -8.79 5.29 21.52
N SER A 80 -9.25 5.48 20.29
CA SER A 80 -10.45 6.28 20.01
C SER A 80 -11.11 5.93 18.67
N ILE A 81 -12.41 6.20 18.60
CA ILE A 81 -13.17 6.25 17.34
C ILE A 81 -13.13 7.70 16.86
N LEU A 82 -12.55 7.94 15.69
CA LEU A 82 -12.44 9.28 15.10
C LEU A 82 -13.70 9.63 14.31
N ALA A 83 -14.26 8.65 13.60
CA ALA A 83 -15.52 8.78 12.89
C ALA A 83 -16.32 7.48 12.93
N ASP A 84 -17.63 7.61 13.17
CA ASP A 84 -18.63 6.54 12.99
C ASP A 84 -19.53 6.91 11.81
N TYR A 85 -19.56 6.07 10.78
CA TYR A 85 -20.38 6.24 9.58
C TYR A 85 -21.74 5.53 9.68
N ASN A 86 -22.10 5.02 10.86
CA ASN A 86 -23.46 4.59 11.18
C ASN A 86 -24.21 5.65 12.01
N SER A 87 -23.58 6.77 12.34
CA SER A 87 -24.15 7.83 13.19
C SER A 87 -24.08 9.21 12.52
N PRO A 88 -25.00 10.15 12.85
CA PRO A 88 -24.96 11.50 12.32
C PRO A 88 -23.58 12.16 12.46
N PRO A 89 -23.13 12.95 11.46
CA PRO A 89 -23.86 13.37 10.27
C PRO A 89 -23.79 12.36 9.10
N ALA A 90 -23.40 11.10 9.35
CA ALA A 90 -23.36 10.09 8.30
C ALA A 90 -24.78 9.74 7.85
N THR A 91 -24.89 9.24 6.65
CA THR A 91 -26.17 8.77 6.09
C THR A 91 -26.05 7.31 5.70
N THR A 92 -27.19 6.60 5.74
CA THR A 92 -27.23 5.15 5.49
C THR A 92 -26.50 4.77 4.21
N GLY A 93 -25.60 3.79 4.33
CA GLY A 93 -24.78 3.31 3.22
C GLY A 93 -23.46 4.04 3.03
N ASP A 94 -23.12 5.03 3.87
CA ASP A 94 -21.77 5.57 3.92
C ASP A 94 -20.79 4.50 4.41
N SER A 95 -19.72 4.26 3.65
CA SER A 95 -18.69 3.32 4.07
C SER A 95 -17.29 3.81 3.72
N PRO A 96 -16.36 3.91 4.68
CA PRO A 96 -14.99 4.30 4.40
C PRO A 96 -14.23 3.16 3.71
N VAL A 97 -13.67 3.43 2.52
CA VAL A 97 -12.94 2.42 1.72
C VAL A 97 -11.43 2.67 1.68
N GLY A 98 -10.96 3.74 2.32
CA GLY A 98 -9.54 4.02 2.44
C GLY A 98 -9.25 5.27 3.25
N ILE A 99 -8.00 5.35 3.70
CA ILE A 99 -7.45 6.49 4.44
C ILE A 99 -6.10 6.88 3.85
N ALA A 100 -5.76 8.16 3.98
CA ALA A 100 -4.47 8.69 3.58
C ALA A 100 -4.04 9.80 4.55
N PRO A 101 -2.73 10.05 4.72
CA PRO A 101 -2.26 11.20 5.48
C PRO A 101 -2.81 12.51 4.90
N PHE A 102 -3.13 13.50 5.73
CA PHE A 102 -3.44 14.85 5.27
C PHE A 102 -2.41 15.84 5.83
N ASP A 103 -2.50 16.13 7.13
CA ASP A 103 -1.60 17.01 7.89
C ASP A 103 -1.35 16.47 9.32
N SER A 104 -0.86 17.31 10.24
CA SER A 104 -0.63 16.93 11.65
C SER A 104 -1.92 16.61 12.40
N ASP A 105 -3.04 17.20 12.02
CA ASP A 105 -4.26 17.25 12.82
C ASP A 105 -5.39 16.41 12.22
N ASN A 106 -5.28 16.07 10.93
CA ASN A 106 -6.31 15.40 10.17
C ASN A 106 -5.75 14.24 9.34
N ILE A 107 -6.64 13.31 9.04
CA ILE A 107 -6.47 12.29 8.00
C ILE A 107 -7.50 12.51 6.91
N MET A 108 -7.18 12.12 5.69
CA MET A 108 -8.14 12.06 4.60
C MET A 108 -8.84 10.70 4.64
N VAL A 109 -10.15 10.68 4.42
CA VAL A 109 -10.95 9.46 4.32
C VAL A 109 -11.79 9.51 3.04
N VAL A 110 -11.76 8.42 2.28
CA VAL A 110 -12.60 8.27 1.07
C VAL A 110 -13.82 7.42 1.42
N ILE A 111 -15.00 7.97 1.11
CA ILE A 111 -16.30 7.37 1.44
C ILE A 111 -16.95 6.87 0.17
N GLU A 112 -17.17 5.55 0.11
CA GLU A 112 -18.01 4.93 -0.90
C GLU A 112 -19.47 5.03 -0.50
N ARG A 113 -20.27 5.58 -1.42
CA ARG A 113 -21.72 5.50 -1.41
C ARG A 113 -22.26 5.87 -2.77
N SER A 114 -22.98 4.95 -3.43
CA SER A 114 -23.55 5.22 -4.75
C SER A 114 -24.32 6.55 -4.78
N GLY A 115 -23.96 7.45 -5.68
CA GLY A 115 -24.56 8.79 -5.83
C GLY A 115 -24.10 9.86 -4.83
N ALA A 116 -23.34 9.52 -3.79
CA ALA A 116 -22.91 10.44 -2.72
C ALA A 116 -21.47 10.20 -2.24
N ARG A 117 -20.60 9.71 -3.14
CA ARG A 117 -19.17 9.51 -2.90
C ARG A 117 -18.47 10.82 -2.60
N ARG A 118 -17.50 10.76 -1.68
CA ARG A 118 -16.81 11.96 -1.22
C ARG A 118 -15.49 11.64 -0.52
N LEU A 119 -14.68 12.68 -0.39
CA LEU A 119 -13.53 12.75 0.50
C LEU A 119 -13.87 13.69 1.65
N GLU A 120 -13.52 13.26 2.86
CA GLU A 120 -13.68 14.03 4.08
C GLU A 120 -12.33 14.10 4.81
N LYS A 121 -12.01 15.27 5.36
CA LYS A 121 -10.98 15.40 6.38
C LYS A 121 -11.61 14.95 7.71
N VAL A 122 -11.00 13.96 8.34
CA VAL A 122 -11.37 13.50 9.68
C VAL A 122 -10.29 13.96 10.65
N PRO A 123 -10.64 14.80 11.64
CA PRO A 123 -9.67 15.19 12.66
C PRO A 123 -9.18 13.98 13.46
N LYS A 124 -7.94 14.05 13.92
CA LYS A 124 -7.32 13.02 14.77
C LYS A 124 -7.78 13.10 16.23
N SER A 125 -8.76 13.94 16.53
CA SER A 125 -9.48 13.98 17.81
C SER A 125 -10.73 13.10 17.75
N ALA A 126 -11.09 12.50 18.88
CA ALA A 126 -12.22 11.58 18.97
C ALA A 126 -13.55 12.30 18.63
N TYR A 127 -14.38 11.67 17.80
CA TYR A 127 -15.71 12.15 17.41
C TYR A 127 -15.78 13.59 16.88
N ALA A 128 -14.69 14.09 16.32
CA ALA A 128 -14.66 15.45 15.81
C ALA A 128 -15.48 15.60 14.52
N THR A 129 -15.97 16.82 14.29
CA THR A 129 -16.72 17.16 13.09
C THR A 129 -15.89 16.91 11.84
N ARG A 130 -16.39 16.06 10.95
CA ARG A 130 -15.78 15.76 9.67
C ARG A 130 -15.95 16.94 8.71
N ILE A 131 -14.92 17.26 7.95
CA ILE A 131 -14.88 18.44 7.09
C ILE A 131 -14.90 17.98 5.63
N PRO A 132 -15.88 18.40 4.81
CA PRO A 132 -15.90 18.08 3.38
C PRO A 132 -14.61 18.52 2.68
N PHE A 133 -14.13 17.71 1.73
CA PHE A 133 -12.96 18.04 0.92
C PHE A 133 -13.24 17.94 -0.58
N SER A 134 -13.87 16.86 -1.03
CA SER A 134 -14.28 16.69 -2.43
C SER A 134 -15.52 15.82 -2.52
N ASN A 135 -16.41 16.11 -3.47
CA ASN A 135 -17.64 15.36 -3.73
C ASN A 135 -17.95 15.29 -5.23
N ASP A 136 -16.91 15.34 -6.07
CA ASP A 136 -17.02 15.30 -7.53
C ASP A 136 -17.42 13.91 -8.03
N THR A 137 -18.72 13.62 -7.94
CA THR A 137 -19.33 12.35 -8.33
C THR A 137 -19.53 12.20 -9.84
N THR A 138 -19.20 13.21 -10.64
CA THR A 138 -19.38 13.18 -12.11
C THR A 138 -18.08 12.84 -12.85
N SER A 139 -16.92 12.98 -12.19
CA SER A 139 -15.63 12.65 -12.79
C SER A 139 -14.76 11.75 -11.90
N ALA A 140 -14.10 12.28 -10.87
CA ALA A 140 -13.10 11.55 -10.08
C ALA A 140 -13.70 10.57 -9.08
N LEU A 141 -14.87 10.85 -8.51
CA LEU A 141 -15.57 10.03 -7.52
C LEU A 141 -16.76 9.29 -8.14
N THR A 142 -16.56 8.77 -9.34
CA THR A 142 -17.52 7.91 -10.07
C THR A 142 -17.21 6.44 -9.85
N ASN A 143 -18.16 5.54 -10.16
CA ASN A 143 -18.01 4.08 -9.97
C ASN A 143 -17.66 3.68 -8.53
N THR A 144 -17.67 2.38 -8.23
CA THR A 144 -17.33 1.91 -6.88
C THR A 144 -15.90 2.30 -6.52
N LEU A 145 -15.73 3.08 -5.45
CA LEU A 145 -14.42 3.46 -4.92
C LEU A 145 -13.79 2.28 -4.18
N LEU A 146 -12.49 2.08 -4.39
CA LEU A 146 -11.73 0.95 -3.84
C LEU A 146 -10.71 1.39 -2.78
N GLY A 147 -10.30 2.66 -2.81
CA GLY A 147 -9.28 3.21 -1.92
C GLY A 147 -8.66 4.48 -2.47
N MET A 148 -7.63 4.98 -1.80
CA MET A 148 -6.87 6.14 -2.26
C MET A 148 -5.43 6.10 -1.79
N VAL A 149 -4.59 6.92 -2.43
CA VAL A 149 -3.23 7.18 -1.98
C VAL A 149 -2.87 8.64 -2.20
N LYS A 150 -2.13 9.23 -1.25
CA LYS A 150 -1.59 10.60 -1.37
C LYS A 150 -0.41 10.61 -2.34
N THR A 151 -0.34 11.60 -3.22
CA THR A 151 0.77 11.80 -4.15
C THR A 151 1.76 12.86 -3.64
N PRO A 152 3.00 12.89 -4.17
CA PRO A 152 4.03 13.85 -3.74
C PRO A 152 3.63 15.33 -3.88
N ASP A 153 2.73 15.66 -4.80
CA ASP A 153 2.16 17.00 -4.99
C ASP A 153 1.00 17.31 -4.02
N ASN A 154 0.83 16.52 -2.96
CA ASN A 154 -0.26 16.58 -1.98
C ASN A 154 -1.67 16.33 -2.54
N GLY A 155 -1.79 15.90 -3.80
CA GLY A 155 -3.02 15.38 -4.35
C GLY A 155 -3.33 13.95 -3.89
N TYR A 156 -4.36 13.37 -4.49
CA TYR A 156 -4.82 12.01 -4.20
C TYR A 156 -5.12 11.28 -5.50
N ILE A 157 -4.60 10.05 -5.62
CA ILE A 157 -5.10 9.10 -6.61
C ILE A 157 -6.23 8.30 -5.97
N ILE A 158 -7.40 8.32 -6.59
CA ILE A 158 -8.59 7.57 -6.18
C ILE A 158 -8.67 6.32 -7.01
N SER A 159 -8.72 5.16 -6.34
CA SER A 159 -8.92 3.87 -6.99
C SER A 159 -10.41 3.56 -7.12
N ARG A 160 -10.78 3.01 -8.28
CA ARG A 160 -12.17 2.71 -8.66
C ARG A 160 -12.24 1.43 -9.48
N THR A 161 -13.41 0.83 -9.59
CA THR A 161 -13.63 -0.35 -10.46
C THR A 161 -13.42 -0.08 -11.96
N ASN A 162 -13.42 1.20 -12.38
CA ASN A 162 -13.10 1.61 -13.76
C ASN A 162 -11.75 2.34 -13.87
N GLY A 163 -10.79 1.97 -13.03
CA GLY A 163 -9.45 2.52 -13.06
C GLY A 163 -9.21 3.54 -11.95
N THR A 164 -8.41 4.58 -12.21
CA THR A 164 -8.04 5.57 -11.20
C THR A 164 -8.32 6.99 -11.66
N ALA A 165 -8.51 7.91 -10.73
CA ALA A 165 -8.62 9.35 -10.99
C ALA A 165 -7.63 10.12 -10.11
N LYS A 166 -7.36 11.37 -10.45
CA LYS A 166 -6.52 12.27 -9.65
C LYS A 166 -7.32 13.48 -9.19
N ILE A 167 -7.26 13.74 -7.89
CA ILE A 167 -7.79 14.94 -7.22
C ILE A 167 -6.60 15.77 -6.72
N SER A 168 -6.68 17.09 -6.84
CA SER A 168 -5.68 18.04 -6.35
C SER A 168 -5.63 18.11 -4.82
N SER A 169 -4.61 18.77 -4.30
CA SER A 169 -4.53 19.16 -2.88
C SER A 169 -5.64 20.11 -2.43
N SER A 170 -6.37 20.73 -3.35
CA SER A 170 -7.53 21.59 -3.09
C SER A 170 -8.88 20.88 -3.23
N GLY A 171 -8.90 19.59 -3.55
CA GLY A 171 -10.14 18.81 -3.67
C GLY A 171 -10.80 18.86 -5.06
N LEU A 172 -10.15 19.46 -6.06
CA LEU A 172 -10.64 19.53 -7.44
C LEU A 172 -10.13 18.36 -8.27
N THR A 173 -10.95 17.85 -9.19
CA THR A 173 -10.48 16.84 -10.15
C THR A 173 -9.42 17.44 -11.07
N GLN A 174 -8.24 16.83 -11.08
CA GLN A 174 -7.18 17.15 -12.04
C GLN A 174 -7.25 16.26 -13.27
N VAL A 175 -7.49 14.96 -13.05
CA VAL A 175 -7.54 13.96 -14.12
C VAL A 175 -8.67 12.97 -13.83
N ALA A 176 -9.72 12.98 -14.65
CA ALA A 176 -10.87 12.12 -14.49
C ALA A 176 -10.54 10.63 -14.71
N THR A 177 -9.54 10.33 -15.54
CA THR A 177 -9.02 8.97 -15.79
C THR A 177 -7.51 9.04 -15.82
N PHE A 178 -6.88 8.74 -14.68
CA PHE A 178 -5.42 8.70 -14.56
C PHE A 178 -4.88 7.42 -15.19
N MET A 179 -5.40 6.26 -14.77
CA MET A 179 -5.17 4.95 -15.41
C MET A 179 -6.53 4.30 -15.66
N THR A 180 -6.74 3.69 -16.82
CA THR A 180 -7.96 2.91 -17.12
C THR A 180 -7.95 1.58 -16.34
N ASN A 181 -9.08 0.87 -16.32
CA ASN A 181 -9.13 -0.51 -15.83
C ASN A 181 -8.57 -1.54 -16.85
N ASN A 182 -7.91 -1.08 -17.91
CA ASN A 182 -7.15 -1.86 -18.88
C ASN A 182 -5.79 -1.20 -19.11
N PRO A 183 -4.80 -1.45 -18.24
CA PRO A 183 -3.49 -0.85 -18.36
C PRO A 183 -2.64 -1.39 -19.53
N GLY A 184 -3.11 -2.45 -20.18
CA GLY A 184 -2.42 -3.11 -21.28
C GLY A 184 -1.13 -3.82 -20.85
N GLY A 185 -0.48 -4.47 -21.82
CA GLY A 185 0.81 -5.13 -21.63
C GLY A 185 0.81 -6.17 -20.50
N SER A 186 1.89 -6.21 -19.72
CA SER A 186 2.05 -7.14 -18.60
C SER A 186 1.14 -6.83 -17.40
N CYS A 187 0.60 -5.60 -17.30
CA CYS A 187 -0.29 -5.19 -16.21
C CYS A 187 -1.74 -5.69 -16.36
N GLY A 188 -2.12 -6.25 -17.52
CA GLY A 188 -3.43 -6.88 -17.73
C GLY A 188 -4.30 -6.20 -18.79
N THR A 189 -5.43 -6.83 -19.12
CA THR A 189 -6.18 -6.55 -20.36
C THR A 189 -7.61 -6.04 -20.17
N ALA A 190 -8.28 -6.31 -19.05
CA ALA A 190 -9.62 -5.78 -18.73
C ALA A 190 -9.98 -6.04 -17.26
N ASN A 191 -10.99 -5.33 -16.76
CA ASN A 191 -11.63 -5.58 -15.46
C ASN A 191 -10.65 -5.54 -14.27
N ASN A 192 -9.60 -4.72 -14.36
CA ASN A 192 -8.69 -4.53 -13.24
C ASN A 192 -9.43 -3.88 -12.06
N LYS A 193 -9.17 -4.39 -10.87
CA LYS A 193 -9.61 -3.87 -9.58
C LYS A 193 -8.37 -3.53 -8.77
N TYR A 194 -7.94 -2.27 -8.85
CA TYR A 194 -6.76 -1.80 -8.10
C TYR A 194 -7.11 -1.66 -6.61
N ALA A 195 -7.15 -2.77 -5.88
CA ALA A 195 -7.56 -2.83 -4.47
C ALA A 195 -6.67 -1.98 -3.56
N ALA A 196 -5.39 -1.85 -3.88
CA ALA A 196 -4.50 -0.95 -3.19
C ALA A 196 -3.53 -0.27 -4.15
N LEU A 197 -3.11 0.94 -3.76
CA LEU A 197 -2.17 1.78 -4.49
C LEU A 197 -1.10 2.29 -3.53
N ALA A 198 0.13 2.40 -4.00
CA ALA A 198 1.22 3.04 -3.26
C ALA A 198 2.00 3.99 -4.18
N ALA A 199 2.20 5.22 -3.73
CA ALA A 199 3.05 6.19 -4.43
C ALA A 199 4.52 5.92 -4.07
N THR A 200 5.37 5.80 -5.07
CA THR A 200 6.82 5.60 -4.91
C THR A 200 7.56 6.94 -4.83
N SER A 201 8.81 6.93 -4.36
CA SER A 201 9.68 8.11 -4.32
C SER A 201 9.88 8.76 -5.71
N PHE A 202 9.79 7.97 -6.78
CA PHE A 202 9.94 8.41 -8.17
C PHE A 202 8.64 8.94 -8.79
N GLY A 203 7.56 9.03 -8.00
CA GLY A 203 6.23 9.44 -8.45
C GLY A 203 5.50 8.38 -9.28
N HIS A 204 6.08 7.20 -9.51
CA HIS A 204 5.35 6.07 -10.07
C HIS A 204 4.34 5.53 -9.06
N LEU A 205 3.29 4.91 -9.58
CA LEU A 205 2.23 4.33 -8.79
C LEU A 205 2.35 2.81 -8.83
N PHE A 206 2.62 2.20 -7.69
CA PHE A 206 2.45 0.77 -7.54
C PHE A 206 0.95 0.45 -7.38
N PHE A 207 0.52 -0.65 -7.98
CA PHE A 207 -0.84 -1.15 -7.80
C PHE A 207 -0.85 -2.62 -7.38
N ALA A 208 -1.82 -2.95 -6.55
CA ALA A 208 -2.26 -4.30 -6.25
C ALA A 208 -3.59 -4.54 -6.96
N ASN A 209 -3.63 -5.47 -7.93
CA ASN A 209 -4.84 -5.84 -8.64
C ASN A 209 -5.41 -7.14 -8.07
N SER A 210 -6.61 -7.06 -7.49
CA SER A 210 -7.30 -8.21 -6.88
C SER A 210 -8.38 -8.80 -7.77
N ALA A 211 -8.30 -8.63 -9.09
CA ALA A 211 -9.27 -9.19 -10.02
C ALA A 211 -8.99 -10.68 -10.28
N ALA A 212 -10.03 -11.52 -10.30
CA ALA A 212 -9.93 -12.92 -10.68
C ALA A 212 -9.32 -13.07 -12.08
N SER A 213 -8.46 -14.07 -12.26
CA SER A 213 -7.69 -14.32 -13.50
C SER A 213 -6.70 -13.22 -13.91
N ASN A 214 -6.54 -12.17 -13.09
CA ASN A 214 -5.55 -11.13 -13.30
C ASN A 214 -4.95 -10.65 -11.97
N ASN A 215 -4.94 -11.50 -10.94
CA ASN A 215 -4.42 -11.18 -9.61
C ASN A 215 -2.90 -10.96 -9.69
N LYS A 216 -2.47 -9.71 -9.54
CA LYS A 216 -1.09 -9.31 -9.80
C LYS A 216 -0.75 -8.00 -9.14
N ILE A 217 0.53 -7.70 -9.10
CA ILE A 217 1.06 -6.41 -8.74
C ILE A 217 1.72 -5.76 -9.94
N GLY A 218 1.92 -4.45 -9.91
CA GLY A 218 2.64 -3.77 -10.98
C GLY A 218 2.88 -2.31 -10.71
N ILE A 219 3.49 -1.65 -11.70
CA ILE A 219 3.87 -0.25 -11.63
C ILE A 219 3.28 0.49 -12.83
N ILE A 220 2.62 1.60 -12.54
CA ILE A 220 2.10 2.57 -13.49
C ILE A 220 3.02 3.79 -13.46
N LYS A 221 3.38 4.30 -14.64
CA LYS A 221 4.18 5.51 -14.81
C LYS A 221 3.48 6.70 -14.15
N ASN A 222 4.24 7.71 -13.72
CA ASN A 222 3.70 8.92 -13.07
C ASN A 222 2.69 9.69 -13.97
N SER A 223 2.72 9.50 -15.30
CA SER A 223 1.72 10.07 -16.20
C SER A 223 0.35 9.38 -16.13
N GLY A 224 0.24 8.23 -15.46
CA GLY A 224 -0.99 7.45 -15.31
C GLY A 224 -1.36 6.57 -16.50
N SER A 225 -0.86 6.87 -17.71
CA SER A 225 -1.31 6.24 -18.95
C SER A 225 -0.57 4.96 -19.36
N THR A 226 0.50 4.58 -18.66
CA THR A 226 1.40 3.52 -19.12
C THR A 226 1.79 2.58 -17.98
N CYS A 227 1.54 1.27 -18.19
CA CYS A 227 2.12 0.19 -17.40
C CYS A 227 3.63 0.09 -17.67
N LEU A 228 4.45 0.09 -16.62
CA LEU A 228 5.89 -0.17 -16.70
C LEU A 228 6.23 -1.65 -16.55
N GLY A 229 5.41 -2.38 -15.79
CA GLY A 229 5.59 -3.82 -15.56
C GLY A 229 4.57 -4.37 -14.58
N GLY A 230 4.32 -5.66 -14.68
CA GLY A 230 3.46 -6.39 -13.75
C GLY A 230 4.00 -7.78 -13.45
N LEU A 231 3.73 -8.27 -12.25
CA LEU A 231 4.12 -9.58 -11.76
C LEU A 231 2.88 -10.29 -11.21
N ALA A 232 2.62 -11.51 -11.69
CA ALA A 232 1.53 -12.34 -11.20
C ALA A 232 1.67 -12.57 -9.69
N ALA A 233 0.53 -12.71 -8.99
CA ALA A 233 0.54 -13.11 -7.60
C ALA A 233 1.14 -14.52 -7.43
N PRO A 234 1.62 -14.88 -6.21
CA PRO A 234 2.27 -16.17 -5.95
C PRO A 234 1.42 -17.41 -6.29
N SER A 235 0.09 -17.28 -6.26
CA SER A 235 -0.85 -18.30 -6.69
C SER A 235 -2.10 -17.66 -7.28
N ALA A 236 -2.94 -18.43 -7.98
CA ALA A 236 -4.22 -17.95 -8.52
C ALA A 236 -5.25 -17.56 -7.43
N THR A 237 -5.06 -18.02 -6.19
CA THR A 237 -5.92 -17.71 -5.05
C THR A 237 -5.37 -16.59 -4.17
N ALA A 238 -4.14 -16.13 -4.41
CA ALA A 238 -3.55 -15.02 -3.68
C ALA A 238 -3.97 -13.69 -4.32
N PHE A 239 -4.92 -12.99 -3.70
CA PHE A 239 -5.42 -11.69 -4.17
C PHE A 239 -4.70 -10.55 -3.45
N PRO A 240 -3.81 -9.79 -4.10
CA PRO A 240 -3.13 -8.67 -3.45
C PRO A 240 -4.16 -7.62 -3.04
N SER A 241 -4.24 -7.32 -1.75
CA SER A 241 -5.35 -6.58 -1.12
C SER A 241 -4.91 -5.29 -0.44
N ALA A 242 -3.65 -5.22 -0.01
CA ALA A 242 -3.04 -4.03 0.55
C ALA A 242 -1.60 -3.90 0.08
N ALA A 243 -1.12 -2.66 -0.01
CA ALA A 243 0.26 -2.38 -0.37
C ALA A 243 0.75 -1.13 0.37
N VAL A 244 2.01 -1.15 0.80
CA VAL A 244 2.71 0.02 1.34
C VAL A 244 4.09 0.10 0.74
N PHE A 245 4.47 1.31 0.32
CA PHE A 245 5.83 1.61 -0.10
C PHE A 245 6.61 2.14 1.11
N ILE A 246 7.84 1.65 1.29
CA ILE A 246 8.74 2.06 2.35
C ILE A 246 9.90 2.84 1.72
N PRO A 247 9.87 4.19 1.75
CA PRO A 247 10.85 5.01 1.04
C PRO A 247 12.29 4.75 1.45
N GLY A 248 12.55 4.52 2.74
CA GLY A 248 13.90 4.30 3.27
C GLY A 248 14.60 3.03 2.77
N TYR A 249 13.84 2.07 2.23
CA TYR A 249 14.38 0.82 1.69
C TYR A 249 14.06 0.64 0.20
N GLU A 250 13.34 1.58 -0.42
CA GLU A 250 12.79 1.46 -1.77
C GLU A 250 12.01 0.15 -2.01
N GLN A 251 11.35 -0.34 -0.95
CA GLN A 251 10.64 -1.61 -0.94
C GLN A 251 9.14 -1.43 -0.91
N ILE A 252 8.42 -2.43 -1.41
CA ILE A 252 6.97 -2.51 -1.32
C ILE A 252 6.62 -3.77 -0.55
N ILE A 253 5.81 -3.61 0.49
CA ILE A 253 5.17 -4.73 1.18
C ILE A 253 3.77 -4.86 0.62
N VAL A 254 3.41 -6.09 0.24
CA VAL A 254 2.10 -6.43 -0.30
C VAL A 254 1.47 -7.49 0.59
N ALA A 255 0.24 -7.24 1.03
CA ALA A 255 -0.58 -8.24 1.67
C ALA A 255 -1.47 -8.92 0.63
N TYR A 256 -1.62 -10.24 0.75
CA TYR A 256 -2.49 -11.04 -0.10
C TYR A 256 -3.62 -11.64 0.75
N ALA A 257 -4.85 -11.52 0.27
CA ALA A 257 -5.97 -12.31 0.76
C ALA A 257 -5.93 -13.69 0.08
N GLY A 258 -6.20 -14.75 0.85
CA GLY A 258 -6.20 -16.14 0.39
C GLY A 258 -7.57 -16.81 0.49
#